data_AF-A0A1Z5LF75-F1
#
_entry.id   AF-A0A1Z5LF75-F1
#
_cell.length_a   1.000
_cell.length_b   1.000
_cell.length_c   1.000
_cell.angle_alpha   90.00
_cell.angle_beta   90.00
_cell.angle_gamma   90.00
#
_symmetry.space_group_name_H-M   'P 1'
#
loop_
_entity.id
_entity.type
_entity.pdbx_description
1 polymer ?
#
loop_
_entity_poly.entity_id
_entity_poly.type
_entity_poly.pdbx_seq_one_letter_code
_entity_poly.pdbx_strand_id
1 'polypeptide(L)'
;MLDNDEHGSNFQHLKHQLLLGLAKCKRKQNELDAAISAASQAIELSPNGFDGYFMRARCYKDKGLQEDAQRNIEEALRLAPISSLELIRIILRFKEELLSGTTEQSLSESLSSRSDLGLSKLQSASTDTMDQVSSIPSDSRLNLSVRL
;
A
#
# COMPACT_ATOMS: atom_id res chain seq x y z
N MET A 1 -17.54 -30.60 42.95
CA MET A 1 -18.30 -29.84 41.93
C MET A 1 -17.34 -28.85 41.25
N LEU A 2 -16.36 -29.31 40.47
CA LEU A 2 -15.44 -28.44 39.69
C LEU A 2 -14.82 -29.16 38.47
N ASP A 3 -15.54 -30.04 37.74
CA ASP A 3 -14.90 -30.83 36.66
C ASP A 3 -15.60 -30.79 35.29
N ASN A 4 -16.60 -29.92 35.06
CA ASN A 4 -17.34 -29.90 33.78
C ASN A 4 -16.94 -28.79 32.78
N ASP A 5 -16.10 -27.82 33.17
CA ASP A 5 -15.75 -26.68 32.29
C ASP A 5 -14.35 -26.79 31.65
N GLU A 6 -13.47 -27.66 32.17
CA GLU A 6 -12.12 -27.86 31.61
C GLU A 6 -12.16 -28.46 30.19
N HIS A 7 -13.06 -29.41 29.95
CA HIS A 7 -13.20 -30.03 28.63
C HIS A 7 -13.69 -29.05 27.57
N GLY A 8 -14.57 -28.11 27.93
CA GLY A 8 -15.04 -27.05 27.05
C GLY A 8 -13.94 -26.05 26.70
N SER A 9 -13.18 -25.60 27.70
CA SER A 9 -12.05 -24.69 27.51
C SER A 9 -10.92 -25.33 26.68
N ASN A 10 -10.58 -26.59 26.97
CA ASN A 10 -9.58 -27.35 26.21
C ASN A 10 -10.02 -27.56 24.75
N PHE A 11 -11.30 -27.85 24.51
CA PHE A 11 -11.85 -27.98 23.16
C PHE A 11 -11.84 -26.64 22.41
N GLN A 12 -12.20 -25.52 23.07
CA GLN A 12 -12.13 -24.18 22.50
C GLN A 12 -10.69 -23.78 22.16
N HIS A 13 -9.74 -24.06 23.05
CA HIS A 13 -8.33 -23.82 22.82
C HIS A 13 -7.82 -24.63 21.62
N LEU A 14 -8.14 -25.92 21.54
CA LEU A 14 -7.76 -26.75 20.41
C LEU A 14 -8.38 -26.27 19.09
N LYS A 15 -9.66 -25.89 19.12
CA LYS A 15 -10.38 -25.32 17.97
C LYS A 15 -9.73 -24.00 17.51
N HIS A 16 -9.35 -23.14 18.45
CA HIS A 16 -8.62 -21.92 18.18
C HIS A 16 -7.28 -22.21 17.49
N GLN A 17 -6.46 -23.12 18.04
CA GLN A 17 -5.19 -23.52 17.42
C GLN A 17 -5.37 -24.10 16.01
N LEU A 18 -6.42 -24.91 15.80
CA LEU A 18 -6.75 -25.46 14.50
C LEU A 18 -7.12 -24.36 13.49
N LEU A 19 -7.92 -23.37 13.89
CA LEU A 19 -8.29 -22.23 13.03
C LEU A 19 -7.08 -21.37 12.67
N LEU A 20 -6.14 -21.16 13.60
CA LEU A 20 -4.87 -20.49 13.29
C LEU A 20 -4.04 -21.29 12.29
N GLY A 21 -3.99 -22.62 12.44
CA GLY A 21 -3.35 -23.52 11.49
C GLY A 21 -3.98 -23.41 10.10
N LEU A 22 -5.31 -23.44 10.03
CA LEU A 22 -6.06 -23.29 8.79
C LEU A 22 -5.78 -21.93 8.12
N ALA A 23 -5.81 -20.84 8.88
CA ALA A 23 -5.50 -19.50 8.38
C ALA A 23 -4.08 -19.43 7.79
N LYS A 24 -3.08 -20.03 8.47
CA LYS A 24 -1.70 -20.11 7.96
C LYS A 24 -1.63 -20.87 6.64
N CYS A 25 -2.30 -22.02 6.54
CA CYS A 25 -2.34 -22.83 5.33
C CYS A 25 -3.05 -22.10 4.18
N LYS A 26 -4.18 -21.44 4.43
CA LYS A 26 -4.95 -20.70 3.42
C LYS A 26 -4.20 -19.47 2.90
N ARG A 27 -3.53 -18.74 3.80
CA ARG A 27 -2.64 -17.62 3.42
C ARG A 27 -1.52 -18.09 2.50
N LYS A 28 -0.91 -19.24 2.79
CA LYS A 28 0.14 -19.84 1.93
C LYS A 28 -0.39 -20.34 0.58
N GLN A 29 -1.67 -20.70 0.50
CA GLN A 29 -2.35 -21.06 -0.75
C GLN A 29 -2.85 -19.82 -1.54
N ASN A 30 -2.54 -18.60 -1.08
CA ASN A 30 -3.02 -17.34 -1.67
C ASN A 30 -4.55 -17.16 -1.59
N GLU A 31 -5.24 -17.95 -0.76
CA GLU A 31 -6.67 -17.80 -0.47
C GLU A 31 -6.87 -16.82 0.68
N LEU A 32 -6.63 -15.53 0.41
CA LEU A 32 -6.50 -14.51 1.46
C LEU A 32 -7.81 -14.24 2.21
N ASP A 33 -8.95 -14.19 1.52
CA ASP A 33 -10.26 -13.97 2.15
C ASP A 33 -10.65 -15.11 3.11
N ALA A 34 -10.41 -16.35 2.69
CA ALA A 34 -10.64 -17.51 3.53
C ALA A 34 -9.71 -17.52 4.75
N ALA A 35 -8.45 -17.10 4.58
CA ALA A 35 -7.50 -16.97 5.67
C ALA A 35 -7.94 -15.91 6.70
N ILE A 36 -8.44 -14.76 6.24
CA ILE A 36 -8.99 -13.70 7.11
C ILE A 36 -10.22 -14.18 7.87
N SER A 37 -11.12 -14.92 7.21
CA SER A 37 -12.30 -15.49 7.87
C SER A 37 -11.90 -16.48 8.96
N ALA A 38 -10.97 -17.39 8.69
CA ALA A 38 -10.48 -18.35 9.67
C ALA A 38 -9.78 -17.67 10.86
N ALA A 39 -8.97 -16.63 10.60
CA ALA A 39 -8.34 -15.84 11.65
C ALA A 39 -9.38 -15.08 12.50
N SER A 40 -10.46 -14.58 11.89
CA SER A 40 -11.53 -13.87 12.61
C SER A 40 -12.32 -14.83 13.51
N GLN A 41 -12.62 -16.04 13.03
CA GLN A 41 -13.21 -17.09 13.88
C GLN A 41 -12.28 -17.48 15.04
N ALA A 42 -10.96 -17.48 14.84
CA ALA A 42 -10.01 -17.73 15.92
C ALA A 42 -10.09 -16.64 17.00
N ILE A 43 -10.22 -15.37 16.61
CA ILE A 43 -10.40 -14.24 17.53
C ILE A 43 -11.72 -14.35 18.29
N GLU A 44 -12.80 -14.78 17.64
CA GLU A 44 -14.10 -15.00 18.32
C GLU A 44 -14.02 -16.04 19.45
N LEU A 45 -13.19 -17.08 19.27
CA LEU A 45 -12.97 -18.09 20.31
C LEU A 45 -12.04 -17.62 21.43
N SER A 46 -11.06 -16.77 21.11
CA SER A 46 -10.09 -16.25 22.08
C SER A 46 -9.82 -14.77 21.80
N PRO A 47 -10.69 -13.86 22.29
CA PRO A 47 -10.57 -12.43 22.03
C PRO A 47 -9.37 -11.80 22.74
N ASN A 48 -8.83 -12.47 23.75
CA ASN A 48 -7.69 -12.02 24.55
C ASN A 48 -6.34 -12.55 24.02
N GLY A 49 -6.34 -13.37 22.96
CA GLY A 49 -5.13 -13.94 22.37
C GLY A 49 -4.50 -13.02 21.32
N PHE A 50 -3.20 -12.77 21.41
CA PHE A 50 -2.47 -11.96 20.41
C PHE A 50 -2.38 -12.65 19.04
N ASP A 51 -2.41 -13.98 19.03
CA ASP A 51 -2.12 -14.85 17.90
C ASP A 51 -3.17 -14.76 16.79
N GLY A 52 -4.45 -14.66 17.16
CA GLY A 52 -5.55 -14.38 16.21
C GLY A 52 -5.36 -13.06 15.46
N TYR A 53 -5.14 -11.97 16.19
CA TYR A 53 -4.89 -10.64 15.60
C TYR A 53 -3.63 -10.61 14.75
N PHE A 54 -2.54 -11.25 15.21
CA PHE A 54 -1.30 -11.34 14.47
C PHE A 54 -1.44 -12.14 13.16
N MET A 55 -2.19 -13.25 13.17
CA MET A 55 -2.48 -14.00 11.94
C MET A 55 -3.34 -13.19 10.98
N ARG A 56 -4.37 -12.49 11.48
CA ARG A 56 -5.24 -11.65 10.66
C ARG A 56 -4.46 -10.50 10.03
N ALA A 57 -3.56 -9.85 10.77
CA ALA A 57 -2.69 -8.81 10.25
C ALA A 57 -1.78 -9.30 9.11
N ARG A 58 -1.20 -10.50 9.23
CA ARG A 58 -0.41 -11.10 8.15
C ARG A 58 -1.24 -11.35 6.90
N CYS A 59 -2.49 -11.81 7.06
CA CYS A 59 -3.38 -12.02 5.92
C CYS A 59 -3.76 -10.70 5.25
N TYR A 60 -4.01 -9.63 6.02
CA TYR A 60 -4.28 -8.30 5.48
C TYR A 60 -3.08 -7.70 4.74
N LYS A 61 -1.87 -7.87 5.28
CA LYS A 61 -0.63 -7.47 4.60
C LYS A 61 -0.49 -8.17 3.24
N ASP A 62 -0.67 -9.50 3.21
CA ASP A 62 -0.58 -10.27 1.97
C ASP A 62 -1.68 -9.87 0.96
N LYS A 63 -2.82 -9.35 1.45
CA LYS A 63 -3.91 -8.81 0.63
C LYS A 63 -3.67 -7.38 0.14
N GLY A 64 -2.64 -6.70 0.65
CA GLY A 64 -2.34 -5.29 0.35
C GLY A 64 -3.17 -4.29 1.16
N LEU A 65 -3.97 -4.75 2.13
CA LEU A 65 -4.75 -3.89 3.03
C LEU A 65 -3.87 -3.45 4.22
N GLN A 66 -2.96 -2.53 3.95
CA GLN A 66 -1.92 -2.11 4.90
C GLN A 66 -2.50 -1.49 6.18
N GLU A 67 -3.52 -0.63 6.06
CA GLU A 67 -4.17 0.03 7.20
C GLU A 67 -4.84 -0.98 8.14
N ASP A 68 -5.53 -1.97 7.57
CA ASP A 68 -6.14 -3.06 8.33
C ASP A 68 -5.09 -3.91 9.03
N ALA A 69 -3.97 -4.18 8.36
CA ALA A 69 -2.85 -4.89 8.96
C ALA A 69 -2.28 -4.14 10.17
N GLN A 70 -2.06 -2.83 10.06
CA GLN A 70 -1.53 -2.00 11.14
C GLN A 70 -2.44 -2.01 12.37
N ARG A 71 -3.76 -1.78 12.20
CA ARG A 71 -4.73 -1.82 13.29
C ARG A 71 -4.70 -3.15 14.05
N ASN A 72 -4.62 -4.26 13.32
CA ASN A 72 -4.56 -5.58 13.93
C ASN A 72 -3.24 -5.86 14.68
N ILE A 73 -2.13 -5.30 14.21
CA ILE A 73 -0.84 -5.43 14.91
C ILE A 73 -0.81 -4.62 16.20
N GLU A 74 -1.48 -3.48 16.23
CA GLU A 74 -1.59 -2.68 17.46
C GLU A 74 -2.38 -3.42 18.53
N GLU A 75 -3.49 -4.07 18.15
CA GLU A 75 -4.23 -4.94 19.07
C GLU A 75 -3.39 -6.17 19.50
N ALA A 76 -2.64 -6.77 18.59
CA ALA A 76 -1.74 -7.88 18.93
C ALA A 76 -0.64 -7.47 19.94
N LEU A 77 -0.07 -6.26 19.81
CA LEU A 77 0.90 -5.71 20.76
C LEU A 77 0.26 -5.45 22.13
N ARG A 78 -0.97 -4.94 22.16
CA ARG A 78 -1.69 -4.66 23.40
C ARG A 78 -1.99 -5.93 24.20
N LEU A 79 -2.29 -7.03 23.51
CA LEU A 79 -2.61 -8.33 24.10
C LEU A 79 -1.38 -9.21 24.34
N ALA A 80 -0.21 -8.84 23.82
CA ALA A 80 0.99 -9.63 23.97
C ALA A 80 1.41 -9.71 25.46
N PRO A 81 1.75 -10.90 25.97
CA PRO A 81 2.26 -11.04 27.33
C PRO A 81 3.59 -10.29 27.48
N ILE A 82 3.65 -9.37 28.45
CA ILE A 82 4.83 -8.55 28.76
C ILE A 82 6.06 -9.40 29.09
N SER A 83 5.85 -10.60 29.63
CA SER A 83 6.91 -11.56 29.94
C SER A 83 7.61 -12.12 28.70
N SER A 84 6.99 -12.06 27.52
CA SER A 84 7.55 -12.60 26.28
C SER A 84 8.16 -11.50 25.41
N LEU A 85 9.36 -11.05 25.80
CA LEU A 85 10.10 -10.03 25.04
C LEU A 85 10.37 -10.44 23.59
N GLU A 86 10.65 -11.72 23.34
CA GLU A 86 10.86 -12.24 21.98
C GLU A 86 9.60 -12.11 21.12
N LEU A 87 8.43 -12.40 21.69
CA LEU A 87 7.17 -12.22 20.98
C LEU A 87 6.94 -10.75 20.63
N ILE A 88 7.14 -9.85 21.60
CA ILE A 88 6.97 -8.41 21.39
C ILE A 88 7.92 -7.93 20.29
N ARG A 89 9.19 -8.37 20.29
CA ARG A 89 10.17 -8.07 19.23
C ARG A 89 9.69 -8.53 17.85
N ILE A 90 9.15 -9.74 17.74
CA ILE A 90 8.61 -10.26 16.47
C ILE A 90 7.46 -9.39 15.97
N ILE A 91 6.53 -9.00 16.85
CA ILE A 91 5.38 -8.18 16.48
C ILE A 91 5.84 -6.76 16.11
N LEU A 92 6.77 -6.17 16.85
CA LEU A 92 7.33 -4.84 16.55
C LEU A 92 8.07 -4.82 15.21
N ARG A 93 8.92 -5.80 14.92
CA ARG A 93 9.59 -5.92 13.62
C ARG A 93 8.58 -6.00 12.48
N PHE A 94 7.48 -6.72 12.68
CA PHE A 94 6.43 -6.79 11.69
C PHE A 94 5.67 -5.45 11.56
N LYS A 95 5.48 -4.71 12.65
CA LYS A 95 4.94 -3.34 12.60
C LYS A 95 5.84 -2.40 11.79
N GLU A 96 7.15 -2.46 11.99
CA GLU A 96 8.13 -1.67 11.24
C GLU A 96 8.07 -1.96 9.74
N GLU A 97 7.95 -3.24 9.36
CA GLU A 97 7.79 -3.66 7.95
C GLU A 97 6.50 -3.08 7.32
N LEU A 98 5.41 -2.99 8.09
CA LEU A 98 4.17 -2.34 7.65
C LEU A 98 4.29 -0.81 7.55
N LEU A 99 5.23 -0.18 8.25
CA LEU A 99 5.45 1.26 8.15
C LEU A 99 6.36 1.60 6.97
N SER A 100 7.43 0.82 6.77
CA SER A 100 8.35 1.04 5.65
C SER A 100 7.66 0.89 4.29
N GLY A 101 6.77 -0.11 4.14
CA GLY A 101 6.00 -0.28 2.90
C GLY A 101 5.09 0.92 2.58
N THR A 102 4.51 1.56 3.60
CA THR A 102 3.68 2.77 3.41
C THR A 102 4.52 3.96 2.97
N THR A 103 5.72 4.13 3.53
CA THR A 103 6.63 5.21 3.13
C THR A 103 7.09 5.07 1.67
N GLU A 104 7.37 3.85 1.20
CA GLU A 104 7.73 3.62 -0.19
C GLU A 104 6.56 3.86 -1.15
N GLN A 105 5.35 3.41 -0.80
CA GLN A 105 4.15 3.64 -1.60
C GLN A 105 3.82 5.14 -1.74
N SER A 106 3.79 5.88 -0.63
CA SER A 106 3.52 7.33 -0.63
C SER A 106 4.56 8.15 -1.41
N LEU A 107 5.84 7.76 -1.36
CA LEU A 107 6.90 8.37 -2.17
C LEU A 107 6.69 8.08 -3.67
N SER A 108 6.29 6.86 -4.03
CA SER A 108 6.03 6.49 -5.43
C SER A 108 4.82 7.22 -6.04
N GLU A 109 3.74 7.41 -5.29
CA GLU A 109 2.57 8.21 -5.71
C GLU A 109 2.92 9.70 -5.85
N SER A 110 3.73 10.21 -4.93
CA SER A 110 4.21 11.60 -4.99
C SER A 110 5.11 11.85 -6.21
N LEU A 111 5.90 10.86 -6.63
CA LEU A 111 6.71 10.95 -7.85
C LEU A 111 5.86 10.82 -9.12
N SER A 112 4.86 9.93 -9.13
CA SER A 112 3.95 9.73 -10.27
C SER A 112 3.08 10.96 -10.53
N SER A 113 2.53 11.58 -9.48
CA SER A 113 1.76 12.83 -9.60
C SER A 113 2.60 14.01 -10.11
N ARG A 114 3.90 14.06 -9.79
CA ARG A 114 4.82 15.07 -10.33
C ARG A 114 5.13 14.88 -11.81
N SER A 115 5.29 13.63 -12.29
CA SER A 115 5.50 13.38 -13.72
C SER A 115 4.29 13.78 -14.57
N ASP A 116 3.07 13.59 -14.06
CA ASP A 116 1.84 13.92 -14.78
C ASP A 116 1.61 15.44 -14.92
N LEU A 117 2.04 16.24 -13.94
CA LEU A 117 1.98 17.70 -14.02
C LEU A 117 3.06 18.33 -14.93
N GLY A 118 4.14 17.59 -15.24
CA GLY A 118 5.27 18.10 -16.02
C GLY A 118 5.05 18.10 -17.54
N LEU A 119 4.23 17.18 -18.07
CA LEU A 119 4.04 17.05 -19.53
C LEU A 119 2.93 17.95 -20.11
N SER A 120 1.92 18.33 -19.33
CA SER A 120 0.75 19.07 -19.84
C SER A 120 1.03 20.55 -20.16
N LYS A 121 2.16 21.11 -19.69
CA LYS A 121 2.48 22.54 -19.83
C LYS A 121 3.49 22.89 -20.93
N LEU A 122 4.05 21.90 -21.63
CA LEU A 122 5.13 22.13 -22.61
C LEU A 122 4.69 22.11 -24.08
N GLN A 123 3.41 21.91 -24.39
CA GLN A 123 2.96 21.74 -25.78
C GLN A 123 2.34 22.99 -26.45
N SER A 124 2.29 24.15 -25.78
CA SER A 124 1.63 25.35 -26.34
C SER A 124 2.53 26.59 -26.52
N ALA A 125 3.86 26.45 -26.42
CA ALA A 125 4.76 27.59 -26.58
C ALA A 125 5.99 27.19 -27.39
N SER A 126 5.89 27.22 -28.73
CA SER A 126 6.94 27.63 -29.69
C SER A 126 6.67 27.09 -31.08
N THR A 127 6.04 27.88 -31.96
CA THR A 127 6.40 28.00 -33.39
C THR A 127 5.80 29.31 -33.93
N ASP A 128 6.29 30.46 -33.49
CA ASP A 128 6.05 31.74 -34.19
C ASP A 128 7.27 32.64 -34.00
N THR A 129 8.37 32.28 -34.65
CA THR A 129 9.50 33.18 -34.88
C THR A 129 9.82 33.21 -36.36
N MET A 130 9.40 34.32 -36.98
CA MET A 130 10.03 35.06 -38.07
C MET A 130 11.17 34.36 -38.81
N ASP A 131 10.92 34.03 -40.07
CA ASP A 131 11.94 34.13 -41.10
C ASP A 131 11.30 34.55 -42.43
N GLN A 132 12.05 35.33 -43.23
CA GLN A 132 11.81 35.82 -44.62
C GLN A 132 11.97 37.34 -44.78
N VAL A 133 13.22 37.81 -44.66
CA VAL A 133 13.72 38.95 -45.45
C VAL A 133 14.50 38.38 -46.62
N SER A 134 13.93 38.42 -47.82
CA SER A 134 14.64 38.61 -49.10
C SER A 134 13.67 38.40 -50.26
N SER A 135 13.29 39.49 -50.93
CA SER A 135 12.95 39.54 -52.35
C SER A 135 12.48 40.95 -52.72
N ILE A 136 13.39 41.81 -53.18
CA ILE A 136 13.03 42.94 -54.04
C ILE A 136 13.75 42.73 -55.37
N PRO A 137 13.05 42.38 -56.45
CA PRO A 137 13.45 42.76 -57.79
C PRO A 137 12.72 44.03 -58.18
N SER A 138 13.54 45.03 -58.47
CA SER A 138 13.30 46.23 -59.24
C SER A 138 12.37 46.04 -60.45
N ASP A 139 11.33 46.86 -60.58
CA ASP A 139 11.02 47.46 -61.86
C ASP A 139 10.09 48.70 -61.81
N SER A 140 10.21 49.50 -62.87
CA SER A 140 9.35 50.57 -63.36
C SER A 140 9.58 52.04 -62.91
N ARG A 141 10.35 52.73 -63.77
CA ARG A 141 10.00 53.97 -64.51
C ARG A 141 9.59 55.23 -63.71
N LEU A 142 10.40 56.29 -63.82
CA LEU A 142 10.07 57.53 -64.58
C LEU A 142 11.15 58.63 -64.47
N ASN A 143 11.38 59.31 -65.61
CA ASN A 143 12.02 60.63 -65.83
C ASN A 143 13.53 60.76 -65.55
N LEU A 144 14.35 61.37 -66.40
CA LEU A 144 14.12 62.63 -67.12
C LEU A 144 15.03 62.72 -68.36
N SER A 145 14.47 63.12 -69.50
CA SER A 145 15.23 63.50 -70.69
C SER A 145 15.98 64.82 -70.47
N VAL A 146 17.26 64.88 -70.81
CA VAL A 146 17.93 66.14 -71.16
C VAL A 146 18.48 65.99 -72.57
N ARG A 147 17.85 66.72 -73.50
CA ARG A 147 18.37 67.04 -74.82
C ARG A 147 19.01 68.42 -74.74
N LEU A 148 20.09 68.57 -75.54
CA LEU A 148 20.92 69.74 -75.85
C LEU A 148 22.18 69.87 -75.01
#